data_AF-A0A378KUV9-F1
#
_entry.id   AF-A0A378KUV9-F1
#
_cell.length_a   1.000
_cell.length_b   1.000
_cell.length_c   1.000
_cell.angle_alpha   90.00
_cell.angle_beta   90.00
_cell.angle_gamma   90.00
#
_symmetry.space_group_name_H-M   'P 1'
#
loop_
_entity.id
_entity.type
_entity.pdbx_description
1 polymer ?
#
loop_
_entity_poly.entity_id
_entity_poly.type
_entity_poly.pdbx_seq_one_letter_code
_entity_poly.pdbx_strand_id
1 'polypeptide(L)'
;MGHVFQGRFKAILVDKDHYLLELSRYIVLNPIRAKMVTSPHEWKWSSYLATILKESKPNGLYVDKILCLFSEDVSAAIRTYQQFVIDGIMSKSPWSDLKKQIYLGNDGFINKMLKKIDPQMNLIDIPKA
;
A
#
# COMPACT_ATOMS: atom_id res chain seq x y z
N MET A 1 -5.53 29.30 13.54
CA MET A 1 -6.37 28.35 12.77
C MET A 1 -5.54 27.87 11.58
N GLY A 2 -5.20 26.58 11.55
CA GLY A 2 -4.36 25.98 10.50
C GLY A 2 -5.20 25.35 9.39
N HIS A 3 -4.63 25.23 8.19
CA HIS A 3 -5.29 24.57 7.07
C HIS A 3 -5.47 23.06 7.35
N VAL A 4 -6.62 22.50 6.93
CA VAL A 4 -6.94 21.05 7.06
C VAL A 4 -5.90 20.19 6.36
N PHE A 5 -5.41 20.64 5.21
CA PHE A 5 -4.32 19.99 4.49
C PHE A 5 -2.98 20.61 4.87
N GLN A 6 -2.08 19.77 5.36
CA GLN A 6 -0.72 20.15 5.74
C GLN A 6 0.24 19.74 4.62
N GLY A 7 0.46 20.65 3.66
CA GLY A 7 1.37 20.44 2.53
C GLY A 7 0.79 19.63 1.37
N ARG A 8 1.68 19.25 0.43
CA ARG A 8 1.32 18.46 -0.76
C ARG A 8 1.19 16.97 -0.43
N PHE A 9 0.38 16.26 -1.21
CA PHE A 9 0.30 14.80 -1.11
C PHE A 9 1.62 14.15 -1.56
N LYS A 10 1.94 12.98 -1.00
CA LYS A 10 3.06 12.15 -1.46
C LYS A 10 2.59 11.24 -2.58
N ALA A 11 3.29 11.26 -3.71
CA ALA A 11 3.06 10.37 -4.84
C ALA A 11 4.28 9.47 -5.04
N ILE A 12 4.09 8.16 -4.96
CA ILE A 12 5.17 7.18 -5.10
C ILE A 12 4.85 6.19 -6.21
N LEU A 13 5.87 5.82 -6.98
CA LEU A 13 5.84 4.79 -7.99
C LEU A 13 6.15 3.44 -7.34
N VAL A 14 5.23 2.50 -7.51
CA VAL A 14 5.27 1.20 -6.86
C VAL A 14 5.44 0.12 -7.91
N ASP A 15 6.44 -0.73 -7.71
CA ASP A 15 6.61 -1.97 -8.45
C ASP A 15 5.46 -2.93 -8.09
N LYS A 16 4.62 -3.22 -9.08
CA LYS A 16 3.42 -4.04 -8.91
C LYS A 16 3.77 -5.45 -8.42
N ASP A 17 4.90 -6.00 -8.87
CA ASP A 17 5.23 -7.40 -8.66
C ASP A 17 5.88 -7.62 -7.29
N HIS A 18 6.57 -6.60 -6.75
CA HIS A 18 7.37 -6.73 -5.53
C HIS A 18 6.77 -5.98 -4.33
N TYR A 19 6.12 -4.84 -4.54
CA TYR A 19 5.75 -3.92 -3.44
C TYR A 19 4.26 -3.65 -3.30
N LEU A 20 3.42 -4.07 -4.27
CA LEU A 20 1.98 -3.85 -4.19
C LEU A 20 1.36 -4.47 -2.93
N LEU A 21 1.67 -5.74 -2.65
CA LEU A 21 1.13 -6.45 -1.50
C LEU A 21 1.60 -5.83 -0.18
N GLU A 22 2.89 -5.50 -0.10
CA GLU A 22 3.48 -4.84 1.07
C GLU A 22 2.83 -3.48 1.36
N LEU A 23 2.61 -2.67 0.31
CA LEU A 23 1.94 -1.38 0.47
C LEU A 23 0.45 -1.53 0.83
N SER A 24 -0.24 -2.49 0.22
CA SER A 24 -1.63 -2.83 0.55
C SER A 24 -1.76 -3.20 2.04
N ARG A 25 -0.88 -4.07 2.52
CA ARG A 25 -0.79 -4.46 3.93
C ARG A 25 -0.48 -3.28 4.84
N TYR A 26 0.45 -2.42 4.44
CA TYR A 26 0.78 -1.21 5.20
C TYR A 26 -0.45 -0.32 5.41
N ILE A 27 -1.25 -0.07 4.37
CA ILE A 27 -2.47 0.75 4.47
C ILE A 27 -3.45 0.16 5.49
N VAL A 28 -3.69 -1.15 5.43
CA VAL A 28 -4.59 -1.85 6.37
C VAL A 28 -4.09 -1.78 7.81
N LEU A 29 -2.76 -1.85 8.02
CA LEU A 29 -2.15 -1.85 9.34
C LEU A 29 -1.86 -0.45 9.91
N ASN A 30 -2.01 0.62 9.12
CA ASN A 30 -1.76 2.00 9.58
C ASN A 30 -2.49 2.37 10.87
N PRO A 31 -3.79 2.06 11.06
CA PRO A 31 -4.50 2.33 12.30
C PRO A 31 -3.87 1.65 13.53
N ILE A 32 -3.33 0.45 13.37
CA ILE A 32 -2.63 -0.28 14.43
C ILE A 32 -1.28 0.38 14.72
N ARG A 33 -0.53 0.74 13.67
CA ARG A 33 0.76 1.46 13.81
C ARG A 33 0.60 2.82 14.48
N ALA A 34 -0.51 3.49 14.21
CA ALA A 34 -0.91 4.74 14.85
C ALA A 34 -1.50 4.53 16.27
N LYS A 35 -1.56 3.28 16.76
CA LYS A 35 -2.11 2.91 18.08
C LYS A 35 -3.57 3.31 18.29
N MET A 36 -4.34 3.37 17.20
CA MET A 36 -5.77 3.71 17.24
C MET A 36 -6.65 2.49 17.51
N VAL A 37 -6.20 1.31 17.08
CA VAL A 37 -6.87 0.01 17.25
C VAL A 37 -5.82 -1.08 17.46
N THR A 38 -6.24 -2.27 17.92
CA THR A 38 -5.35 -3.42 18.15
C THR A 38 -5.46 -4.49 17.07
N SER A 39 -6.59 -4.50 16.34
CA SER A 39 -6.87 -5.44 15.26
C SER A 39 -7.36 -4.68 14.01
N PRO A 40 -6.99 -5.13 12.79
CA PRO A 40 -7.45 -4.47 11.57
C PRO A 40 -8.97 -4.58 11.39
N HIS A 41 -9.63 -5.53 12.06
CA HIS A 41 -11.09 -5.69 12.04
C HIS A 41 -11.84 -4.55 12.76
N GLU A 42 -11.18 -3.87 13.70
CA GLU A 42 -11.78 -2.77 14.47
C GLU A 42 -11.86 -1.47 13.65
N TRP A 43 -11.08 -1.36 12.56
CA TRP A 43 -11.00 -0.17 11.73
C TRP A 43 -11.93 -0.23 10.51
N LYS A 44 -13.15 0.27 10.70
CA LYS A 44 -14.21 0.28 9.67
C LYS A 44 -13.90 1.20 8.46
N TRP A 45 -12.97 2.14 8.61
CA TRP A 45 -12.58 3.09 7.56
C TRP A 45 -11.44 2.55 6.69
N SER A 46 -11.49 1.27 6.33
CA SER A 46 -10.60 0.63 5.36
C SER A 46 -11.38 -0.35 4.50
N SER A 47 -10.78 -0.77 3.38
CA SER A 47 -11.35 -1.85 2.56
C SER A 47 -11.14 -3.25 3.16
N TYR A 48 -10.44 -3.39 4.30
CA TYR A 48 -10.07 -4.71 4.85
C TYR A 48 -11.28 -5.61 5.10
N LEU A 49 -12.33 -5.07 5.75
CA LEU A 49 -13.56 -5.83 6.00
C LEU A 49 -14.27 -6.23 4.70
N ALA A 50 -14.35 -5.32 3.72
CA ALA A 50 -14.91 -5.63 2.40
C ALA A 50 -14.10 -6.69 1.65
N THR A 51 -12.78 -6.76 1.87
CA THR A 51 -11.91 -7.79 1.28
C THR A 51 -12.14 -9.17 1.89
N ILE A 52 -12.33 -9.28 3.22
CA ILE A 52 -12.37 -10.58 3.91
C ILE A 52 -13.78 -11.13 4.13
N LEU A 53 -14.80 -10.27 4.26
CA LEU A 53 -16.17 -10.69 4.58
C LEU A 53 -16.97 -11.07 3.33
N LYS A 54 -16.47 -10.77 2.13
CA LYS A 54 -17.19 -10.93 0.84
C LYS A 54 -18.55 -10.20 0.77
N GLU A 55 -18.89 -9.36 1.75
CA GLU A 55 -20.17 -8.66 1.83
C GLU A 55 -20.03 -7.20 1.37
N SER A 56 -21.04 -6.72 0.64
CA SER A 56 -21.28 -5.31 0.27
C SER A 56 -20.01 -4.50 -0.03
N LYS A 57 -19.31 -4.87 -1.11
CA LYS A 57 -18.25 -4.01 -1.64
C LYS A 57 -18.89 -2.79 -2.34
N PRO A 58 -18.44 -1.56 -2.04
CA PRO A 58 -18.87 -0.38 -2.79
C PRO A 58 -18.54 -0.53 -4.27
N ASN A 59 -19.36 0.07 -5.15
CA ASN A 59 -19.05 0.16 -6.56
C ASN A 59 -17.68 0.83 -6.77
N GLY A 60 -16.83 0.24 -7.61
CA GLY A 60 -15.47 0.72 -7.86
C GLY A 60 -14.41 0.17 -6.90
N LEU A 61 -14.75 -0.67 -5.92
CA LEU A 61 -13.77 -1.37 -5.10
C LEU A 61 -13.42 -2.75 -5.70
N TYR A 62 -12.17 -2.92 -6.12
CA TYR A 62 -11.69 -4.14 -6.79
C TYR A 62 -10.95 -5.09 -5.83
N VAL A 63 -11.66 -5.62 -4.82
CA VAL A 63 -11.07 -6.59 -3.85
C VAL A 63 -10.54 -7.85 -4.54
N ASP A 64 -11.21 -8.29 -5.61
CA ASP A 64 -10.86 -9.50 -6.35
C ASP A 64 -9.44 -9.41 -6.96
N LYS A 65 -9.02 -8.21 -7.37
CA LYS A 65 -7.66 -7.98 -7.92
C LYS A 65 -6.56 -8.19 -6.89
N ILE A 66 -6.85 -7.95 -5.61
CA ILE A 66 -5.91 -8.22 -4.52
C ILE A 66 -5.97 -9.71 -4.16
N LEU A 67 -7.16 -10.29 -4.03
CA LEU A 67 -7.32 -11.70 -3.65
C LEU A 67 -6.72 -12.66 -4.69
N CYS A 68 -6.83 -12.36 -5.99
CA CYS A 68 -6.20 -13.16 -7.05
C CYS A 68 -4.67 -13.23 -6.98
N LEU A 69 -4.01 -12.36 -6.20
CA LEU A 69 -2.57 -12.43 -5.97
C LEU A 69 -2.18 -13.53 -4.97
N PHE A 70 -3.15 -14.06 -4.21
CA PHE A 70 -2.91 -15.08 -3.18
C PHE A 70 -3.36 -16.48 -3.61
N SER A 71 -4.51 -16.60 -4.28
CA SER A 71 -5.02 -17.87 -4.78
C SER A 71 -6.14 -17.64 -5.81
N GLU A 72 -6.36 -18.63 -6.67
CA GLU A 72 -7.55 -18.70 -7.54
C GLU A 72 -8.80 -19.12 -6.76
N ASP A 73 -8.65 -19.93 -5.70
CA ASP A 73 -9.76 -20.23 -4.79
C ASP A 73 -9.99 -19.05 -3.85
N VAL A 74 -11.16 -18.42 -3.95
CA VAL A 74 -11.49 -17.20 -3.20
C VAL A 74 -11.40 -17.42 -1.68
N SER A 75 -11.82 -18.58 -1.20
CA SER A 75 -11.82 -18.86 0.24
C SER A 75 -10.40 -19.06 0.77
N ALA A 76 -9.53 -19.73 0.01
CA ALA A 76 -8.10 -19.82 0.30
C ALA A 76 -7.43 -18.45 0.21
N ALA A 77 -7.73 -17.67 -0.84
CA ALA A 77 -7.18 -16.33 -1.02
C ALA A 77 -7.46 -15.42 0.18
N ILE A 78 -8.69 -15.45 0.72
CA ILE A 78 -9.05 -14.66 1.90
C ILE A 78 -8.26 -15.11 3.13
N ARG A 79 -8.18 -16.42 3.39
CA ARG A 79 -7.41 -16.95 4.53
C ARG A 79 -5.93 -16.54 4.44
N THR A 80 -5.33 -16.70 3.26
CA THR A 80 -3.93 -16.33 3.03
C THR A 80 -3.73 -14.82 3.13
N TYR A 81 -4.66 -14.01 2.62
CA TYR A 81 -4.62 -12.55 2.75
C TYR A 81 -4.72 -12.10 4.21
N GLN A 82 -5.64 -12.67 4.98
CA GLN A 82 -5.78 -12.39 6.42
C GLN A 82 -4.47 -12.71 7.15
N GLN A 83 -3.90 -13.89 6.90
CA GLN A 83 -2.62 -14.28 7.49
C GLN A 83 -1.50 -13.31 7.10
N PHE A 84 -1.37 -12.99 5.81
CA PHE A 84 -0.39 -12.05 5.30
C PHE A 84 -0.48 -10.67 5.97
N VAL A 85 -1.70 -10.17 6.22
CA VAL A 85 -1.92 -8.91 6.94
C VAL A 85 -1.49 -9.04 8.41
N ILE A 86 -1.89 -10.11 9.09
CA ILE A 86 -1.53 -10.34 10.51
C ILE A 86 -0.01 -10.45 10.69
N ASP A 87 0.66 -11.18 9.80
CA ASP A 87 2.13 -11.33 9.80
C ASP A 87 2.84 -9.97 9.65
N GLY A 88 2.17 -8.97 9.08
CA GLY A 88 2.70 -7.63 8.91
C GLY A 88 2.66 -6.74 10.14
N ILE A 89 1.96 -7.10 11.22
CA ILE A 89 1.75 -6.22 12.40
C ILE A 89 3.09 -5.72 12.95
N MET A 90 4.06 -6.61 13.08
CA MET A 90 5.40 -6.31 13.60
C MET A 90 6.42 -5.97 12.50
N SER A 91 6.03 -6.04 11.22
CA SER A 91 6.91 -5.68 10.11
C SER A 91 7.25 -4.19 10.13
N LYS A 92 8.40 -3.86 9.56
CA LYS A 92 8.81 -2.47 9.34
C LYS A 92 7.87 -1.78 8.33
N SER A 93 7.85 -0.47 8.38
CA SER A 93 7.11 0.33 7.40
C SER A 93 7.81 0.28 6.04
N PRO A 94 7.07 0.13 4.91
CA PRO A 94 7.67 0.15 3.57
C PRO A 94 8.38 1.46 3.25
N TRP A 95 8.13 2.53 4.01
CA TRP A 95 8.86 3.80 3.87
C TRP A 95 10.36 3.66 4.13
N SER A 96 10.81 2.63 4.86
CA SER A 96 12.25 2.37 5.00
C SER A 96 12.92 1.97 3.69
N ASP A 97 12.14 1.44 2.74
CA ASP A 97 12.64 0.88 1.48
C ASP A 97 12.47 1.87 0.32
N LEU A 98 12.03 3.10 0.62
CA LEU A 98 11.82 4.17 -0.36
C LEU A 98 13.14 4.61 -0.97
N LYS A 99 13.29 4.39 -2.27
CA LYS A 99 14.48 4.76 -3.04
C LYS A 99 14.23 6.03 -3.85
N LYS A 100 15.23 6.92 -3.87
CA LYS A 100 15.19 8.22 -4.57
C LYS A 100 13.91 9.03 -4.27
N GLN A 101 13.39 8.91 -3.03
CA GLN A 101 12.22 9.62 -2.49
C GLN A 101 10.86 9.31 -3.15
N ILE A 102 10.81 8.59 -4.27
CA ILE A 102 9.55 8.33 -4.98
C ILE A 102 9.36 6.88 -5.45
N TYR A 103 10.33 5.97 -5.24
CA TYR A 103 10.22 4.58 -5.73
C TYR A 103 10.16 3.56 -4.60
N LEU A 104 9.19 2.65 -4.68
CA LEU A 104 9.19 1.38 -3.97
C LEU A 104 9.28 0.27 -5.01
N GLY A 105 10.47 -0.30 -5.18
CA GLY A 105 10.75 -1.26 -6.23
C GLY A 105 12.14 -1.85 -6.13
N ASN A 106 12.36 -2.95 -6.84
CA ASN A 106 13.70 -3.50 -6.98
C ASN A 106 14.57 -2.60 -7.89
N ASP A 107 15.88 -2.86 -7.92
CA ASP A 107 16.81 -2.01 -8.69
C ASP A 107 16.55 -2.07 -10.20
N GLY A 108 16.06 -3.20 -10.72
CA GLY A 108 15.68 -3.35 -12.13
C GLY A 108 14.52 -2.45 -12.52
N PHE A 109 13.47 -2.42 -11.69
CA PHE A 109 12.31 -1.53 -11.84
C PHE A 109 12.75 -0.07 -11.79
N ILE A 110 13.56 0.30 -10.81
CA ILE A 110 14.02 1.68 -10.65
C ILE A 110 14.84 2.12 -11.86
N ASN A 111 15.80 1.32 -12.30
CA ASN A 111 16.60 1.62 -13.48
C ASN A 111 15.73 1.77 -14.75
N LYS A 112 14.70 0.92 -14.89
CA LYS A 112 13.72 1.03 -15.98
C LYS A 112 12.92 2.33 -15.91
N MET A 113 12.50 2.75 -14.72
CA MET A 113 11.72 3.98 -14.54
C MET A 113 12.58 5.24 -14.71
N LEU A 114 13.83 5.23 -14.25
CA LEU A 114 14.76 6.34 -14.45
C LEU A 114 15.03 6.61 -15.94
N LYS A 115 15.11 5.56 -16.77
CA LYS A 115 15.25 5.71 -18.23
C LYS A 115 14.04 6.36 -18.92
N LYS A 116 12.89 6.40 -18.26
CA LYS A 116 11.66 7.04 -18.78
C LYS A 116 11.53 8.50 -18.37
N ILE A 117 12.38 8.98 -17.47
CA ILE A 117 12.39 10.39 -17.08
C ILE A 117 13.15 11.16 -18.14
N ASP A 118 12.57 12.27 -18.60
CA ASP A 118 13.26 13.24 -19.44
C ASP A 118 14.51 13.76 -18.69
N PRO A 119 15.72 13.65 -19.27
CA PRO A 119 16.95 14.17 -18.66
C PRO A 119 16.88 15.66 -18.28
N GLN A 120 15.97 16.43 -18.89
CA GLN A 120 15.79 17.86 -18.61
C GLN A 120 14.82 18.14 -17.45
N MET A 121 14.15 17.12 -16.91
CA MET A 121 13.15 17.28 -15.86
C MET A 121 13.84 17.49 -14.49
N ASN A 122 13.82 18.74 -14.01
CA ASN A 122 14.35 19.10 -12.70
C ASN A 122 13.52 18.47 -11.57
N LEU A 123 14.12 17.55 -10.80
CA LEU A 123 13.49 16.87 -9.65
C LEU A 123 13.32 17.77 -8.41
N ILE A 124 13.45 19.09 -8.57
CA ILE A 124 13.42 20.10 -7.50
C ILE A 124 12.05 20.13 -6.79
N ASP A 125 10.99 19.73 -7.48
CA ASP A 125 9.63 19.72 -6.94
C ASP A 125 9.27 18.48 -6.11
N ILE A 126 10.21 17.58 -5.81
CA ILE A 126 9.95 16.44 -4.91
C ILE A 126 10.07 16.91 -3.45
N PRO A 127 8.99 16.85 -2.64
CA PRO A 127 9.08 17.22 -1.23
C PRO A 127 10.10 16.32 -0.50
N LYS A 128 11.01 16.94 0.26
CA LYS A 128 11.91 16.20 1.16
C LYS A 128 11.09 15.55 2.28
N ALA A 129 11.40 14.30 2.58
CA ALA A 129 10.75 13.52 3.64
C ALA A 129 11.16 14.00 5.04
#